data_AF-A0A956FGZ6-F1
#
_entry.id   AF-A0A956FGZ6-F1
#
_cell.length_a   1.000
_cell.length_b   1.000
_cell.length_c   1.000
_cell.angle_alpha   90.00
_cell.angle_beta   90.00
_cell.angle_gamma   90.00
#
_symmetry.space_group_name_H-M   'P 1'
#
loop_
_entity.id
_entity.type
_entity.pdbx_description
1 polymer ?
#
loop_
_entity_poly.entity_id
_entity_poly.type
_entity_poly.pdbx_seq_one_letter_code
_entity_poly.pdbx_strand_id
1 'polypeptide(L)'
;MIQKLELTMAQAMALSQLAERGPMTFAQLQKAASRSQAATSHLVEQLEQRGLVQRKPDPSDGRRRLVELAPGGRRAMERIEQMRRGAMESVFRRLPPELLARFDEVLGEVLSALEP
;
A
#
# COMPACT_ATOMS: atom_id res chain seq x y z
N MET A 1 13.11 3.52 0.34
CA MET A 1 12.15 3.37 -0.79
C MET A 1 10.97 4.34 -0.66
N ILE A 2 10.24 4.33 0.46
CA ILE A 2 9.16 5.29 0.76
C ILE A 2 9.66 6.75 0.93
N GLN A 3 10.91 6.95 1.38
CA GLN A 3 11.53 8.28 1.49
C GLN A 3 11.58 9.08 0.18
N LYS A 4 11.68 8.43 -0.99
CA LYS A 4 11.74 9.14 -2.29
C LYS A 4 10.42 9.78 -2.71
N LEU A 5 9.32 9.45 -2.04
CA LEU A 5 7.99 10.02 -2.28
C LEU A 5 7.54 10.95 -1.15
N GLU A 6 8.42 11.23 -0.18
CA GLU A 6 8.11 12.03 1.01
C GLU A 6 6.81 11.57 1.68
N LEU A 7 6.60 10.25 1.72
CA LEU A 7 5.47 9.64 2.40
C LEU A 7 5.91 9.18 3.78
N THR A 8 5.07 9.38 4.79
CA THR A 8 5.22 8.66 6.05
C THR A 8 4.84 7.20 5.85
N MET A 9 5.26 6.32 6.76
CA MET A 9 4.86 4.91 6.71
C MET A 9 3.33 4.75 6.74
N ALA A 10 2.64 5.55 7.55
CA ALA A 10 1.17 5.52 7.64
C ALA A 10 0.50 5.93 6.31
N GLN A 11 1.05 6.92 5.61
CA GLN A 11 0.57 7.34 4.29
C GLN A 11 0.79 6.23 3.26
N ALA A 12 1.97 5.60 3.25
CA ALA A 12 2.26 4.50 2.34
C ALA A 12 1.34 3.29 2.58
N MET A 13 1.12 2.90 3.84
CA MET A 13 0.21 1.79 4.17
C MET A 13 -1.23 2.09 3.77
N ALA A 14 -1.73 3.30 4.01
CA ALA A 14 -3.09 3.67 3.59
C ALA A 14 -3.26 3.61 2.06
N LEU A 15 -2.28 4.11 1.30
CA LEU A 15 -2.31 4.02 -0.16
C LEU A 15 -2.22 2.57 -0.65
N SER A 16 -1.40 1.72 -0.01
CA SER A 16 -1.32 0.27 -0.34
C SER A 16 -2.65 -0.43 -0.12
N GLN A 17 -3.29 -0.20 1.03
CA GLN A 17 -4.59 -0.80 1.34
C GLN A 17 -5.67 -0.37 0.32
N LEU A 18 -5.69 0.91 -0.06
CA LEU A 18 -6.60 1.41 -1.10
C LEU A 18 -6.27 0.87 -2.50
N ALA A 19 -5.00 0.59 -2.80
CA ALA A 19 -4.59 -0.03 -4.06
C ALA A 19 -5.01 -1.50 -4.14
N GLU A 20 -4.86 -2.24 -3.03
CA GLU A 20 -5.16 -3.67 -2.95
C GLU A 20 -6.66 -3.96 -2.83
N ARG A 21 -7.38 -3.18 -2.03
CA ARG A 21 -8.78 -3.43 -1.67
C ARG A 21 -9.78 -2.52 -2.37
N GLY A 22 -9.30 -1.51 -3.09
CA GLY A 22 -10.14 -0.50 -3.74
C GLY A 22 -10.68 0.55 -2.77
N PRO A 23 -11.78 1.25 -3.13
CA PRO A 23 -12.41 2.27 -2.27
C PRO A 23 -12.83 1.71 -0.91
N MET A 24 -12.50 2.44 0.16
CA MET A 24 -12.79 2.03 1.54
C MET A 24 -13.52 3.11 2.31
N THR A 25 -14.45 2.73 3.17
CA THR A 25 -15.02 3.66 4.16
C THR A 25 -13.95 4.16 5.13
N PHE A 26 -14.18 5.31 5.75
CA PHE A 26 -13.29 5.84 6.76
C PHE A 26 -13.05 4.85 7.92
N ALA A 27 -14.09 4.13 8.37
CA ALA A 27 -13.97 3.14 9.43
C ALA A 27 -13.11 1.93 9.03
N GLN A 28 -13.24 1.46 7.78
CA GLN A 28 -12.37 0.40 7.25
C GLN A 28 -10.91 0.88 7.16
N LEU A 29 -10.68 2.11 6.70
CA LEU A 29 -9.33 2.68 6.61
C LEU A 29 -8.71 2.89 7.99
N GLN A 30 -9.49 3.34 8.97
CA GLN A 30 -9.07 3.47 10.37
C GLN A 30 -8.64 2.11 10.94
N LYS A 31 -9.45 1.07 10.72
CA LYS A 31 -9.15 -0.31 11.14
C LYS A 31 -7.90 -0.85 10.45
N ALA A 32 -7.79 -0.65 9.13
CA ALA A 32 -6.65 -1.13 8.34
C ALA A 32 -5.33 -0.43 8.71
N ALA A 33 -5.40 0.85 9.09
CA ALA A 33 -4.23 1.59 9.53
C ALA A 33 -3.89 1.38 11.02
N SER A 34 -4.76 0.74 11.81
CA SER A 34 -4.66 0.63 13.27
C SER A 34 -4.47 1.98 13.97
N ARG A 35 -5.26 3.00 13.58
CA ARG A 35 -5.12 4.39 14.07
C ARG A 35 -6.38 4.89 14.78
N SER A 36 -6.23 5.95 15.56
CA SER A 36 -7.38 6.68 16.11
C SER A 36 -8.14 7.43 15.01
N GLN A 37 -9.38 7.84 15.30
CA GLN A 37 -10.21 8.62 14.38
C GLN A 37 -9.54 9.94 13.98
N ALA A 38 -9.04 10.72 14.94
CA ALA A 38 -8.36 11.99 14.66
C ALA A 38 -7.11 11.79 13.78
N ALA A 39 -6.30 10.77 14.09
CA ALA A 39 -5.10 10.46 13.32
C ALA A 39 -5.41 9.97 11.91
N THR A 40 -6.53 9.27 11.70
CA THR A 40 -6.99 8.83 10.38
C THR A 40 -7.55 10.00 9.58
N SER A 41 -8.27 10.92 10.23
CA SER A 41 -8.82 12.12 9.57
C SER A 41 -7.71 12.99 9.00
N HIS A 42 -6.72 13.30 9.85
CA HIS A 42 -5.54 14.07 9.46
C HIS A 42 -4.74 13.37 8.35
N LEU A 43 -4.60 12.04 8.43
CA LEU A 43 -3.93 11.25 7.40
C LEU A 43 -4.63 11.39 6.03
N VAL A 44 -5.95 11.23 5.98
CA VAL A 44 -6.72 11.33 4.73
C VAL A 44 -6.67 12.76 4.20
N GLU A 45 -6.79 13.76 5.06
CA GLU A 45 -6.70 15.17 4.68
C GLU A 45 -5.34 15.50 4.03
N GLN A 46 -4.23 15.07 4.63
CA GLN A 46 -2.90 15.26 4.03
C GLN A 46 -2.76 14.54 2.68
N LEU A 47 -3.32 13.35 2.54
CA LEU A 47 -3.28 12.60 1.29
C LEU A 47 -4.15 13.25 0.20
N GLU A 48 -5.30 13.84 0.55
CA GLU A 48 -6.15 14.58 -0.37
C GLU A 48 -5.49 15.89 -0.81
N GLN A 49 -4.89 16.66 0.10
CA GLN A 49 -4.16 17.89 -0.21
C GLN A 49 -3.03 17.63 -1.21
N ARG A 50 -2.43 16.45 -1.16
CA ARG A 50 -1.39 15.99 -2.10
C ARG A 50 -1.95 15.39 -3.40
N GLY A 51 -3.27 15.34 -3.58
CA GLY A 51 -3.92 14.75 -4.75
C GLY A 51 -3.72 13.24 -4.87
N LEU A 52 -3.45 12.55 -3.75
CA LEU A 52 -3.20 11.11 -3.72
C LEU A 52 -4.47 10.30 -3.47
N VAL A 53 -5.40 10.84 -2.68
CA VAL A 53 -6.72 10.23 -2.46
C VAL A 53 -7.83 11.24 -2.73
N GLN A 54 -9.06 10.75 -2.84
CA GLN A 54 -10.26 11.58 -2.91
C GLN A 54 -11.41 10.89 -2.19
N ARG A 55 -12.33 11.69 -1.64
CA ARG A 55 -13.59 11.19 -1.05
C ARG A 55 -14.75 11.27 -2.03
N LYS A 56 -15.44 10.16 -2.26
CA LYS A 56 -16.66 10.10 -3.06
C LYS A 56 -17.86 9.62 -2.25
N PRO A 57 -19.10 10.00 -2.63
CA PRO A 57 -20.29 9.38 -2.07
C PRO A 57 -20.24 7.86 -2.25
N ASP A 58 -20.67 7.12 -1.24
CA ASP A 58 -20.85 5.68 -1.35
C ASP A 58 -22.10 5.39 -2.20
N PRO A 59 -21.98 4.67 -3.34
CA PRO A 59 -23.13 4.36 -4.19
C PRO A 59 -24.20 3.51 -3.49
N SER A 60 -23.83 2.78 -2.43
CA SER A 60 -24.75 1.93 -1.66
C SER A 60 -25.47 2.69 -0.53
N ASP A 61 -24.89 3.81 -0.07
CA ASP A 61 -25.45 4.65 0.99
C ASP A 61 -24.90 6.07 0.85
N GLY A 62 -25.67 6.97 0.22
CA GLY A 62 -25.23 8.35 -0.06
C GLY A 62 -24.88 9.20 1.17
N ARG A 63 -25.18 8.71 2.40
CA ARG A 63 -24.76 9.36 3.65
C ARG A 63 -23.31 9.04 4.01
N ARG A 64 -22.75 7.96 3.44
CA ARG A 64 -21.37 7.53 3.64
C ARG A 64 -20.48 8.09 2.54
N ARG A 65 -19.20 8.21 2.89
CA ARG A 65 -18.13 8.62 1.97
C ARG A 65 -17.08 7.52 1.92
N LEU A 66 -16.69 7.15 0.72
CA LEU A 66 -15.57 6.26 0.45
C LEU A 66 -14.33 7.10 0.18
N VAL A 67 -13.20 6.66 0.72
CA VAL A 67 -11.88 7.14 0.35
C VAL A 67 -11.37 6.22 -0.75
N GLU A 68 -10.89 6.79 -1.85
CA GLU A 68 -10.29 6.03 -2.95
C GLU A 68 -9.02 6.71 -3.46
N LEU A 69 -8.19 5.96 -4.19
CA LEU A 69 -7.03 6.54 -4.87
C LEU A 69 -7.47 7.56 -5.93
N ALA A 70 -6.92 8.77 -5.83
CA ALA A 70 -6.96 9.74 -6.92
C ALA A 70 -5.93 9.36 -8.00
N PRO A 71 -5.96 9.98 -9.19
CA PRO A 71 -4.96 9.71 -10.24
C PRO A 71 -3.51 9.90 -9.77
N GLY A 72 -3.24 10.86 -8.87
CA GLY A 72 -1.91 11.03 -8.28
C GLY A 72 -1.49 9.86 -7.40
N GLY A 73 -2.41 9.30 -6.62
CA GLY A 73 -2.15 8.14 -5.76
C GLY A 73 -1.86 6.88 -6.54
N ARG A 74 -2.60 6.64 -7.64
CA ARG A 74 -2.33 5.52 -8.55
C ARG A 74 -0.91 5.58 -9.12
N ARG A 75 -0.52 6.74 -9.67
CA ARG A 75 0.85 6.95 -10.17
C ARG A 75 1.92 6.81 -9.09
N ALA A 76 1.63 7.27 -7.87
CA ALA A 76 2.54 7.11 -6.75
C ALA A 76 2.76 5.62 -6.42
N MET A 77 1.70 4.82 -6.37
CA MET A 77 1.78 3.38 -6.11
C MET A 77 2.50 2.63 -7.23
N GLU A 78 2.24 2.96 -8.49
CA GLU A 78 2.99 2.41 -9.63
C GLU A 78 4.50 2.67 -9.51
N ARG A 79 4.88 3.89 -9.12
CA ARG A 79 6.28 4.26 -8.90
C ARG A 79 6.89 3.54 -7.71
N ILE A 80 6.14 3.32 -6.62
CA ILE A 80 6.59 2.51 -5.48
C ILE A 80 6.89 1.09 -5.95
N GLU A 81 5.97 0.47 -6.68
CA GLU A 81 6.15 -0.90 -7.18
C GLU A 81 7.33 -1.03 -8.14
N GLN A 82 7.52 -0.08 -9.05
CA GLN A 82 8.68 -0.05 -9.93
C GLN A 82 10.00 0.05 -9.15
N MET A 83 10.07 0.94 -8.16
CA MET A 83 11.26 1.06 -7.30
C MET A 83 11.49 -0.21 -6.48
N ARG A 84 10.43 -0.87 -6.02
CA ARG A 84 10.50 -2.13 -5.27
C ARG A 84 11.07 -3.25 -6.13
N ARG A 85 10.54 -3.41 -7.34
CA ARG A 85 11.06 -4.38 -8.31
C ARG A 85 12.53 -4.14 -8.64
N GLY A 86 12.89 -2.92 -9.03
CA GLY A 86 14.29 -2.63 -9.40
C GLY A 86 15.28 -2.81 -8.23
N ALA A 87 14.87 -2.49 -7.00
CA ALA A 87 15.70 -2.77 -5.83
C ALA A 87 15.86 -4.27 -5.58
N MET A 88 14.77 -5.04 -5.72
CA MET A 88 14.77 -6.49 -5.53
C MET A 88 15.64 -7.17 -6.60
N GLU A 89 15.48 -6.81 -7.87
CA GLU A 89 16.34 -7.27 -8.98
C GLU A 89 17.82 -6.98 -8.71
N SER A 90 18.14 -5.78 -8.22
CA SER A 90 19.52 -5.43 -7.87
C SER A 90 20.08 -6.26 -6.72
N VAL A 91 19.25 -6.68 -5.76
CA VAL A 91 19.67 -7.56 -4.67
C VAL A 91 19.93 -8.95 -5.22
N PHE A 92 18.98 -9.53 -5.94
CA PHE A 92 19.11 -10.89 -6.47
C PHE A 92 20.26 -11.05 -7.46
N ARG A 93 20.55 -10.04 -8.29
CA ARG A 93 21.70 -10.06 -9.20
C ARG A 93 23.05 -10.15 -8.47
N ARG A 94 23.12 -9.77 -7.20
CA ARG A 94 24.35 -9.78 -6.39
C ARG A 94 24.51 -11.06 -5.55
N LEU A 95 23.50 -11.92 -5.51
CA LEU A 95 23.55 -13.17 -4.74
C LEU A 95 24.16 -14.30 -5.57
N PRO A 96 24.98 -15.19 -4.98
CA PRO A 96 25.42 -16.41 -5.63
C PRO A 96 24.23 -17.29 -6.04
N PRO A 97 24.28 -17.97 -7.19
CA PRO A 97 23.21 -18.86 -7.64
C PRO A 97 22.81 -19.92 -6.61
N GLU A 98 23.76 -20.44 -5.84
CA GLU A 98 23.54 -21.47 -4.84
C GLU A 98 22.70 -20.94 -3.67
N LEU A 99 22.88 -19.67 -3.31
CA LEU A 99 22.08 -19.03 -2.27
C LEU A 99 20.66 -18.74 -2.76
N LEU A 100 20.50 -18.37 -4.04
CA LEU A 100 19.18 -18.20 -4.65
C LEU A 100 18.40 -19.50 -4.69
N ALA A 101 19.04 -20.61 -5.06
CA ALA A 101 18.40 -21.93 -5.07
C ALA A 101 17.93 -22.35 -3.67
N ARG A 102 18.79 -22.17 -2.65
CA ARG A 102 18.40 -22.45 -1.25
C ARG A 102 17.29 -21.53 -0.74
N PHE A 103 17.30 -20.26 -1.14
CA PHE A 103 16.24 -19.32 -0.78
C PHE A 103 14.91 -19.74 -1.41
N ASP A 104 14.92 -20.17 -2.67
CA ASP A 104 13.74 -20.63 -3.40
C ASP A 104 13.14 -21.89 -2.77
N GLU A 105 13.96 -22.88 -2.40
CA GLU A 105 13.51 -24.08 -1.68
C GLU A 105 12.79 -23.72 -0.37
N VAL A 106 13.45 -22.93 0.49
CA VAL A 106 12.89 -22.53 1.79
C VAL A 106 11.62 -21.70 1.60
N LEU A 107 11.60 -20.79 0.63
CA LEU A 107 10.42 -19.96 0.37
C LEU A 107 9.25 -20.80 -0.12
N GLY A 108 9.50 -21.81 -0.96
CA GLY A 108 8.50 -22.78 -1.39
C GLY A 108 7.87 -23.53 -0.22
N GLU A 109 8.69 -24.06 0.69
CA GLU A 109 8.20 -24.74 1.91
C GLU A 109 7.36 -23.81 2.79
N VAL A 110 7.81 -22.57 3.00
CA VAL A 110 7.08 -21.58 3.80
C VAL A 110 5.74 -21.23 3.16
N LEU A 111 5.71 -21.00 1.84
CA LEU A 111 4.48 -20.68 1.14
C LEU A 111 3.48 -21.84 1.19
N SER A 112 3.93 -23.08 0.99
CA SER A 112 3.08 -24.27 1.14
C SER A 112 2.54 -24.45 2.56
N ALA A 113 3.24 -23.96 3.58
CA ALA A 113 2.75 -23.99 4.96
C ALA A 113 1.76 -22.86 5.31
N LEU A 114 1.64 -21.82 4.47
CA LEU A 114 0.73 -20.69 4.66
C LEU A 114 -0.62 -20.87 3.96
N GLU A 115 -0.68 -21.71 2.93
CA GLU A 115 -1.94 -22.14 2.32
C GLU A 115 -2.51 -23.32 3.13
N PRO A 116 -3.75 -23.21 3.68
CA PRO A 116 -4.37 -24.27 4.48
C PRO A 116 -4.81 -25.50 3.67
#